data_AF-A0A3Q7FU03-F1
#
_entry.id   AF-A0A3Q7FU03-F1
#
_cell.length_a   1.000
_cell.length_b   1.000
_cell.length_c   1.000
_cell.angle_alpha   90.00
_cell.angle_beta   90.00
_cell.angle_gamma   90.00
#
_symmetry.space_group_name_H-M   'P 1'
#
loop_
_entity.id
_entity.type
_entity.pdbx_description
1 polymer ?
#
loop_
_entity_poly.entity_id
_entity_poly.type
_entity_poly.pdbx_seq_one_letter_code
_entity_poly.pdbx_strand_id
1 'polypeptide(L)'
;MAYFVPLLSTFIFFSIYYSQSNALSSNYYAKTCPQAEDIVMKVVKEEAQKDRTVPATLLRMHFHDCFLRGCDASILLSSKGKNTAEKDAPPNGSLHGFYVIDGAKRAVEAICPGVVSCADILAFAARDAVVLSGGPYWKVPKGRKDGRISRASETTLLPKPTFNISQLQQSFHQRGLSLDDLVALLGAHTLGFTHCSSFMNRIYNFNATHDIDPTLRPSFAASLKGICPLKNRAKNAGISNDPSPTTFDNTHYRLILQKKSLLFSDHSLLTIPKTKSLVYKFATSKAAFHKAFSNSMIKMSSLTGGQEARLEIVIYSPYHPAYSGSHTHKILSSTQKSYSSMAFAHCFLTVPADTTNFHTATSILTRPFSSSVSSSFSSSNLKTCSLSNFHKNLRIGLKVSVKAQASEDSAAADAFTNFKHVLLPITDRNPYLSEGSRQAAATAAAMAKKYGADITVVVIDEKGKEAYPEHETQLASIRWHLAEGGYQEFKLLERLGEGSKPTAIIGEIADDMNLDMVVMSMEAIHSKHVDANLLAEFIPCPVLLLPL
;
A
#
# COMPACT_ATOMS: atom_id res chain seq x y z
N MET A 1 -17.15 48.35 55.43
CA MET A 1 -16.18 47.65 54.54
C MET A 1 -15.74 46.26 55.03
N ALA A 2 -16.00 45.81 56.26
CA ALA A 2 -15.40 44.57 56.79
C ALA A 2 -15.93 43.23 56.22
N TYR A 3 -17.15 43.18 55.66
CA TYR A 3 -17.83 41.91 55.32
C TYR A 3 -17.61 41.39 53.89
N PHE A 4 -16.91 42.13 53.01
CA PHE A 4 -16.72 41.72 51.61
C PHE A 4 -15.56 40.73 51.38
N VAL A 5 -14.55 40.73 52.25
CA VAL A 5 -13.36 39.87 52.12
C VAL A 5 -13.68 38.36 52.19
N PRO A 6 -14.48 37.84 53.14
CA PRO A 6 -14.76 36.40 53.19
C PRO A 6 -15.58 35.90 52.00
N LEU A 7 -16.48 36.71 51.44
CA LEU A 7 -17.25 36.33 50.24
C LEU A 7 -16.37 36.21 48.99
N LEU A 8 -15.39 37.11 48.82
CA LEU A 8 -14.48 37.04 47.68
C LEU A 8 -13.57 35.81 47.75
N SER A 9 -13.12 35.45 48.97
CA SER A 9 -12.33 34.24 49.21
C SER A 9 -13.11 32.96 48.87
N THR A 10 -14.35 32.82 49.34
CA THR A 10 -15.15 31.61 49.04
C THR A 10 -15.49 31.47 47.56
N PHE A 11 -15.75 32.57 46.84
CA PHE A 11 -15.92 32.54 45.37
C PHE A 11 -14.66 32.08 44.62
N ILE A 12 -13.47 32.51 45.06
CA ILE A 12 -12.19 32.07 44.46
C ILE A 12 -11.99 30.56 44.69
N PHE A 13 -12.19 30.07 45.92
CA PHE A 13 -12.09 28.63 46.19
C PHE A 13 -13.11 27.80 45.41
N PHE A 14 -14.36 28.24 45.31
CA PHE A 14 -15.39 27.53 44.54
C PHE A 14 -15.07 27.48 43.03
N SER A 15 -14.48 28.55 42.48
CA SER A 15 -14.04 28.63 41.08
C SER A 15 -12.87 27.69 40.78
N ILE A 16 -11.96 27.49 41.74
CA ILE A 16 -10.84 26.54 41.61
C ILE A 16 -11.35 25.10 41.59
N TYR A 17 -12.32 24.74 42.45
CA TYR A 17 -12.89 23.39 42.47
C TYR A 17 -13.68 23.01 41.20
N TYR A 18 -14.33 23.97 40.53
CA TYR A 18 -15.07 23.71 39.29
C TYR A 18 -14.21 23.69 38.01
N SER A 19 -12.91 24.01 38.11
CA SER A 19 -12.03 24.17 36.95
C SER A 19 -11.14 22.94 36.66
N GLN A 20 -11.63 21.72 36.91
CA GLN A 20 -11.03 20.53 36.29
C GLN A 20 -11.36 20.49 34.79
N SER A 21 -10.51 21.13 33.99
CA SER A 21 -10.37 20.77 32.60
C SER A 21 -9.99 19.28 32.52
N ASN A 22 -10.91 18.46 32.02
CA ASN A 22 -10.71 17.02 31.85
C ASN A 22 -9.78 16.76 30.64
N ALA A 23 -8.53 17.22 30.75
CA ALA A 23 -7.51 17.09 29.74
C ALA A 23 -7.20 15.62 29.49
N LEU A 24 -7.18 15.21 28.22
CA LEU A 24 -6.98 13.81 27.85
C LEU A 24 -5.59 13.34 28.31
N SER A 25 -5.57 12.30 29.15
CA SER A 25 -4.36 11.76 29.74
C SER A 25 -3.99 10.45 29.08
N SER A 26 -2.72 10.30 28.69
CA SER A 26 -2.20 9.04 28.16
C SER A 26 -2.15 7.90 29.18
N ASN A 27 -2.45 8.18 30.47
CA ASN A 27 -2.48 7.23 31.58
C ASN A 27 -3.87 7.09 32.22
N TYR A 28 -4.95 7.63 31.63
CA TYR A 28 -6.29 7.74 32.25
C TYR A 28 -6.81 6.42 32.86
N TYR A 29 -6.65 5.31 32.14
CA TYR A 29 -7.11 3.98 32.57
C TYR A 29 -6.09 3.16 33.38
N ALA A 30 -4.89 3.70 33.66
CA ALA A 30 -3.79 2.92 34.25
C ALA A 30 -4.06 2.32 35.65
N LYS A 31 -5.10 2.81 36.35
CA LYS A 31 -5.57 2.26 37.64
C LYS A 31 -6.92 1.55 37.59
N THR A 32 -7.69 1.72 36.52
CA THR A 32 -9.11 1.32 36.44
C THR A 32 -9.40 0.31 35.33
N CYS A 33 -8.61 0.31 34.26
CA CYS A 33 -8.61 -0.72 33.22
C CYS A 33 -7.24 -0.75 32.52
N PRO A 34 -6.17 -1.24 33.19
CA PRO A 34 -4.80 -1.19 32.64
C PRO A 34 -4.65 -1.98 31.33
N GLN A 35 -5.46 -3.02 31.12
CA GLN A 35 -5.44 -3.87 29.92
C GLN A 35 -6.30 -3.35 28.76
N ALA A 36 -6.89 -2.16 28.86
CA ALA A 36 -7.86 -1.65 27.88
C ALA A 36 -7.31 -1.62 26.44
N GLU A 37 -6.07 -1.18 26.24
CA GLU A 37 -5.46 -1.13 24.90
C GLU A 37 -5.17 -2.52 24.34
N ASP A 38 -4.69 -3.45 25.17
CA ASP A 38 -4.36 -4.82 24.74
C ASP A 38 -5.60 -5.61 24.31
N ILE A 39 -6.73 -5.41 25.01
CA ILE A 39 -8.02 -6.02 24.68
C ILE A 39 -8.54 -5.50 23.33
N VAL A 40 -8.48 -4.18 23.08
CA VAL A 40 -8.92 -3.59 21.81
C VAL A 40 -7.99 -4.02 20.67
N MET A 41 -6.67 -3.93 20.84
CA MET A 41 -5.68 -4.39 19.87
C MET A 41 -5.89 -5.87 19.50
N LYS A 42 -6.18 -6.73 20.48
CA LYS A 42 -6.49 -8.14 20.22
C LYS A 42 -7.70 -8.30 19.29
N VAL A 43 -8.83 -7.67 19.60
CA VAL A 43 -10.05 -7.77 18.78
C VAL A 43 -9.83 -7.18 17.39
N VAL A 44 -9.21 -6.00 17.29
CA VAL A 44 -8.94 -5.36 16.00
C VAL A 44 -7.99 -6.22 15.14
N LYS A 45 -6.99 -6.87 15.74
CA LYS A 45 -6.11 -7.83 15.06
C LYS A 45 -6.86 -9.09 14.59
N GLU A 46 -7.71 -9.67 15.43
CA GLU A 46 -8.49 -10.85 15.08
C GLU A 46 -9.48 -10.58 13.94
N GLU A 47 -10.13 -9.40 13.91
CA GLU A 47 -11.03 -9.03 12.82
C GLU A 47 -10.27 -8.61 11.55
N ALA A 48 -9.16 -7.87 11.65
CA ALA A 48 -8.33 -7.47 10.50
C ALA A 48 -7.64 -8.67 9.81
N GLN A 49 -7.48 -9.81 10.50
CA GLN A 49 -7.03 -11.07 9.91
C GLN A 49 -8.12 -11.78 9.09
N LYS A 50 -9.40 -11.56 9.41
CA LYS A 50 -10.55 -12.12 8.68
C LYS A 50 -10.97 -11.24 7.51
N ASP A 51 -11.03 -9.93 7.73
CA ASP A 51 -11.37 -8.92 6.74
C ASP A 51 -10.27 -7.85 6.67
N ARG A 52 -9.54 -7.82 5.55
CA ARG A 52 -8.42 -6.91 5.33
C ARG A 52 -8.84 -5.45 5.10
N THR A 53 -10.13 -5.12 4.92
CA THR A 53 -10.57 -3.72 4.82
C THR A 53 -10.91 -3.09 6.18
N VAL A 54 -10.99 -3.90 7.26
CA VAL A 54 -11.19 -3.44 8.65
C VAL A 54 -10.26 -2.27 9.04
N PRO A 55 -8.93 -2.31 8.80
CA PRO A 55 -8.06 -1.21 9.20
C PRO A 55 -8.41 0.13 8.55
N ALA A 56 -8.74 0.13 7.26
CA ALA A 56 -9.08 1.32 6.52
C ALA A 56 -10.41 1.94 7.01
N THR A 57 -11.43 1.11 7.22
CA THR A 57 -12.75 1.59 7.69
C THR A 57 -12.72 2.05 9.14
N LEU A 58 -11.92 1.43 10.03
CA LEU A 58 -11.75 1.88 11.42
C LEU A 58 -11.06 3.25 11.51
N LEU A 59 -9.96 3.43 10.77
CA LEU A 59 -9.26 4.71 10.69
C LEU A 59 -10.19 5.82 10.18
N ARG A 60 -10.97 5.52 9.14
CA ARG A 60 -11.95 6.45 8.56
C ARG A 60 -13.12 6.73 9.51
N MET A 61 -13.62 5.73 10.24
CA MET A 61 -14.69 5.90 11.22
C MET A 61 -14.28 6.88 12.34
N HIS A 62 -13.05 6.77 12.84
CA HIS A 62 -12.50 7.69 13.85
C HIS A 62 -12.29 9.11 13.31
N PHE A 63 -11.85 9.27 12.05
CA PHE A 63 -11.87 10.58 11.38
C PHE A 63 -13.28 11.16 11.36
N HIS A 64 -14.25 10.40 10.85
CA HIS A 64 -15.63 10.85 10.69
C HIS A 64 -16.32 11.23 12.02
N ASP A 65 -16.00 10.55 13.13
CA ASP A 65 -16.46 10.89 14.47
C ASP A 65 -15.92 12.26 14.93
N CYS A 66 -14.58 12.38 14.99
CA CYS A 66 -13.88 13.60 15.40
C CYS A 66 -14.24 14.82 14.54
N PHE A 67 -14.53 14.62 13.24
CA PHE A 67 -14.91 15.68 12.30
C PHE A 67 -16.38 16.12 12.35
N LEU A 68 -17.18 15.65 13.31
CA LEU A 68 -18.56 16.11 13.51
C LEU A 68 -18.75 16.88 14.81
N ARG A 69 -18.69 16.23 15.96
CA ARG A 69 -19.01 16.84 17.26
C ARG A 69 -17.83 16.85 18.25
N GLY A 70 -16.62 16.61 17.74
CA GLY A 70 -15.49 16.12 18.53
C GLY A 70 -15.53 14.60 18.62
N CYS A 71 -14.46 13.98 19.13
CA CYS A 71 -14.36 12.52 19.20
C CYS A 71 -15.21 12.01 20.39
N ASP A 72 -16.50 11.80 20.17
CA ASP A 72 -17.47 11.38 21.19
C ASP A 72 -18.27 10.12 20.84
N ALA A 73 -17.87 9.34 19.84
CA ALA A 73 -18.60 8.15 19.38
C ALA A 73 -20.07 8.44 18.99
N SER A 74 -20.42 9.68 18.62
CA SER A 74 -21.72 9.99 18.00
C SER A 74 -21.95 9.17 16.73
N ILE A 75 -20.88 8.80 16.01
CA ILE A 75 -20.98 7.97 14.81
C ILE A 75 -21.48 6.55 15.11
N LEU A 76 -21.31 6.03 16.33
CA LEU A 76 -21.73 4.67 16.69
C LEU A 76 -23.24 4.57 17.03
N LEU A 77 -23.93 5.70 17.17
CA LEU A 77 -25.33 5.71 17.61
C LEU A 77 -26.28 5.29 16.49
N SER A 78 -27.35 4.59 16.87
CA SER A 78 -28.36 4.11 15.93
C SER A 78 -29.50 5.12 15.73
N SER A 79 -30.04 5.19 14.51
CA SER A 79 -31.27 5.94 14.22
C SER A 79 -32.41 5.54 15.15
N LYS A 80 -33.21 6.51 15.61
CA LYS A 80 -34.32 6.27 16.55
C LYS A 80 -35.51 7.19 16.26
N GLY A 81 -36.68 6.60 16.03
CA GLY A 81 -37.90 7.35 15.72
C GLY A 81 -37.74 8.21 14.48
N LYS A 82 -37.91 9.53 14.61
CA LYS A 82 -37.72 10.51 13.52
C LYS A 82 -36.28 11.03 13.38
N ASN A 83 -35.33 10.57 14.18
CA ASN A 83 -33.94 11.01 14.11
C ASN A 83 -33.06 9.98 13.38
N THR A 84 -32.65 10.31 12.15
CA THR A 84 -31.61 9.57 11.42
C THR A 84 -30.24 9.90 12.00
N ALA A 85 -29.51 8.88 12.45
CA ALA A 85 -28.17 9.01 13.01
C ALA A 85 -27.09 9.16 11.92
N GLU A 86 -25.88 9.52 12.32
CA GLU A 86 -24.75 9.77 11.41
C GLU A 86 -24.35 8.55 10.60
N LYS A 87 -24.30 7.34 11.19
CA LYS A 87 -23.91 6.12 10.47
C LYS A 87 -24.79 5.83 9.24
N ASP A 88 -26.06 6.23 9.32
CA ASP A 88 -27.09 5.98 8.31
C ASP A 88 -27.12 7.09 7.23
N ALA A 89 -26.20 8.06 7.28
CA ALA A 89 -26.08 9.16 6.33
C ALA A 89 -25.23 8.80 5.08
N PRO A 90 -25.42 9.47 3.92
CA PRO A 90 -24.72 9.12 2.68
C PRO A 90 -23.19 9.07 2.73
N PRO A 91 -22.46 9.95 3.45
CA PRO A 91 -21.00 9.83 3.59
C PRO A 91 -20.58 8.56 4.37
N ASN A 92 -21.44 8.08 5.26
CA ASN A 92 -21.13 7.05 6.24
C ASN A 92 -21.66 5.66 5.83
N GLY A 93 -22.61 5.56 4.90
CA GLY A 93 -23.14 4.28 4.38
C GLY A 93 -22.13 3.37 3.63
N SER A 94 -20.85 3.74 3.60
CA SER A 94 -19.71 2.92 3.13
C SER A 94 -18.78 2.48 4.28
N LEU A 95 -19.00 2.98 5.49
CA LEU A 95 -18.30 2.53 6.69
C LEU A 95 -18.84 1.16 7.10
N HIS A 96 -17.94 0.19 7.16
CA HIS A 96 -18.11 -1.12 7.75
C HIS A 96 -17.25 -1.21 9.03
N GLY A 97 -17.21 -2.36 9.70
CA GLY A 97 -16.38 -2.53 10.90
C GLY A 97 -16.96 -2.01 12.21
N PHE A 98 -18.20 -1.49 12.25
CA PHE A 98 -18.89 -1.14 13.51
C PHE A 98 -18.92 -2.34 14.49
N TYR A 99 -19.10 -3.55 13.96
CA TYR A 99 -19.06 -4.81 14.72
C TYR A 99 -17.72 -5.06 15.44
N VAL A 100 -16.61 -4.50 14.97
CA VAL A 100 -15.30 -4.60 15.62
C VAL A 100 -15.28 -3.75 16.88
N ILE A 101 -15.89 -2.56 16.83
CA ILE A 101 -16.06 -1.69 18.00
C ILE A 101 -17.05 -2.29 18.99
N ASP A 102 -18.16 -2.88 18.54
CA ASP A 102 -19.10 -3.61 19.39
C ASP A 102 -18.43 -4.81 20.09
N GLY A 103 -17.61 -5.57 19.36
CA GLY A 103 -16.82 -6.69 19.88
C GLY A 103 -15.77 -6.25 20.90
N ALA A 104 -15.03 -5.19 20.58
CA ALA A 104 -14.03 -4.59 21.47
C ALA A 104 -14.67 -4.03 22.75
N LYS A 105 -15.79 -3.32 22.64
CA LYS A 105 -16.57 -2.82 23.79
C LYS A 105 -17.04 -3.98 24.67
N ARG A 106 -17.60 -5.05 24.10
CA ARG A 106 -18.02 -6.24 24.84
C ARG A 106 -16.85 -6.92 25.56
N ALA A 107 -15.70 -7.04 24.91
CA ALA A 107 -14.50 -7.63 25.50
C ALA A 107 -13.91 -6.78 26.64
N VAL A 108 -13.94 -5.44 26.52
CA VAL A 108 -13.48 -4.52 27.57
C VAL A 108 -14.46 -4.48 28.74
N GLU A 109 -15.77 -4.40 28.51
CA GLU A 109 -16.79 -4.40 29.58
C GLU A 109 -16.77 -5.70 30.41
N ALA A 110 -16.42 -6.84 29.81
CA ALA A 110 -16.26 -8.10 30.53
C ALA A 110 -15.10 -8.12 31.55
N ILE A 111 -14.16 -7.17 31.46
CA ILE A 111 -13.01 -7.02 32.37
C ILE A 111 -13.10 -5.74 33.21
N CYS A 112 -13.69 -4.68 32.66
CA CYS A 112 -13.71 -3.33 33.22
C CYS A 112 -15.10 -2.66 33.10
N PRO A 113 -16.16 -3.16 33.77
CA PRO A 113 -17.53 -2.69 33.58
C PRO A 113 -17.69 -1.18 33.79
N GLY A 114 -18.24 -0.47 32.80
CA GLY A 114 -18.54 0.96 32.82
C GLY A 114 -17.32 1.89 32.79
N VAL A 115 -16.10 1.36 32.66
CA VAL A 115 -14.87 2.17 32.78
C VAL A 115 -14.51 2.86 31.47
N VAL A 116 -14.48 2.12 30.36
CA VAL A 116 -13.86 2.59 29.11
C VAL A 116 -14.93 3.12 28.15
N SER A 117 -14.78 4.37 27.70
CA SER A 117 -15.73 5.00 26.78
C SER A 117 -15.62 4.40 25.37
N CYS A 118 -16.73 4.45 24.63
CA CYS A 118 -16.78 3.97 23.25
C CYS A 118 -15.90 4.84 22.35
N ALA A 119 -15.83 6.14 22.64
CA ALA A 119 -14.95 7.11 21.99
C ALA A 119 -13.44 6.79 22.19
N ASP A 120 -13.03 6.31 23.37
CA ASP A 120 -11.65 5.87 23.59
C ASP A 120 -11.35 4.53 22.89
N ILE A 121 -12.30 3.59 22.85
CA ILE A 121 -12.16 2.33 22.10
C ILE A 121 -12.00 2.59 20.60
N LEU A 122 -12.79 3.50 20.02
CA LEU A 122 -12.65 3.91 18.61
C LEU A 122 -11.26 4.55 18.34
N ALA A 123 -10.79 5.39 19.26
CA ALA A 123 -9.45 6.00 19.17
C ALA A 123 -8.29 5.00 19.31
N PHE A 124 -8.46 3.93 20.11
CA PHE A 124 -7.47 2.84 20.17
C PHE A 124 -7.53 2.02 18.88
N ALA A 125 -8.73 1.62 18.44
CA ALA A 125 -8.92 0.81 17.24
C ALA A 125 -8.37 1.48 15.97
N ALA A 126 -8.47 2.81 15.84
CA ALA A 126 -7.86 3.56 14.73
C ALA A 126 -6.32 3.59 14.78
N ARG A 127 -5.72 3.58 15.99
CA ARG A 127 -4.26 3.44 16.17
C ARG A 127 -3.81 2.01 15.88
N ASP A 128 -4.54 1.03 16.38
CA ASP A 128 -4.26 -0.39 16.21
C ASP A 128 -4.33 -0.78 14.72
N ALA A 129 -5.37 -0.30 14.01
CA ALA A 129 -5.53 -0.45 12.56
C ALA A 129 -4.30 0.04 11.76
N VAL A 130 -3.80 1.25 12.06
CA VAL A 130 -2.65 1.83 11.36
C VAL A 130 -1.38 1.04 11.66
N VAL A 131 -1.16 0.63 12.92
CA VAL A 131 0.01 -0.18 13.32
C VAL A 131 -0.02 -1.57 12.67
N LEU A 132 -1.18 -2.24 12.64
CA LEU A 132 -1.36 -3.54 11.99
C LEU A 132 -1.14 -3.47 10.46
N SER A 133 -1.36 -2.29 9.86
CA SER A 133 -1.08 -2.01 8.45
C SER A 133 0.39 -1.63 8.17
N GLY A 134 1.29 -1.68 9.16
CA GLY A 134 2.71 -1.27 9.01
C GLY A 134 2.95 0.24 9.09
N GLY A 135 1.98 0.99 9.61
CA GLY A 135 2.06 2.42 9.87
C GLY A 135 2.71 2.77 11.22
N PRO A 136 2.73 4.05 11.61
CA PRO A 136 3.36 4.47 12.85
C PRO A 136 2.50 4.16 14.09
N TYR A 137 3.18 3.89 15.21
CA TYR A 137 2.56 3.89 16.53
C TYR A 137 2.45 5.32 17.09
N TRP A 138 1.42 5.57 17.91
CA TRP A 138 1.37 6.72 18.80
C TRP A 138 0.67 6.36 20.12
N LYS A 139 1.00 7.09 21.20
CA LYS A 139 0.36 6.91 22.49
C LYS A 139 -0.95 7.70 22.53
N VAL A 140 -2.08 7.03 22.31
CA VAL A 140 -3.41 7.65 22.22
C VAL A 140 -3.76 8.36 23.55
N PRO A 141 -4.04 9.69 23.56
CA PRO A 141 -4.59 10.38 24.72
C PRO A 141 -5.97 9.81 25.07
N LYS A 142 -6.34 9.74 26.35
CA LYS A 142 -7.51 8.99 26.84
C LYS A 142 -8.33 9.81 27.85
N GLY A 143 -9.55 9.38 28.11
CA GLY A 143 -10.52 10.05 28.97
C GLY A 143 -11.70 10.67 28.21
N ARG A 144 -11.90 10.33 26.93
CA ARG A 144 -13.05 10.84 26.14
C ARG A 144 -14.36 10.39 26.79
N LYS A 145 -15.41 11.15 26.50
CA LYS A 145 -16.78 10.84 26.91
C LYS A 145 -17.63 10.62 25.68
N ASP A 146 -18.64 9.79 25.82
CA ASP A 146 -19.55 9.41 24.75
C ASP A 146 -20.64 10.48 24.58
N GLY A 147 -21.04 10.68 23.33
CA GLY A 147 -22.01 11.65 22.86
C GLY A 147 -23.43 11.15 23.00
N ARG A 148 -24.38 12.06 23.25
CA ARG A 148 -25.81 11.73 23.37
C ARG A 148 -26.64 12.13 22.14
N ILE A 149 -26.02 12.75 21.15
CA ILE A 149 -26.64 13.28 19.93
C ILE A 149 -25.88 12.70 18.74
N SER A 150 -26.61 12.23 17.73
CA SER A 150 -26.06 11.84 16.43
C SER A 150 -27.07 12.22 15.35
N ARG A 151 -26.65 12.94 14.31
CA ARG A 151 -27.57 13.51 13.30
C ARG A 151 -27.01 13.42 11.88
N ALA A 152 -27.72 12.71 11.00
CA ALA A 152 -27.36 12.60 9.58
C ALA A 152 -27.17 13.96 8.87
N SER A 153 -27.90 15.00 9.29
CA SER A 153 -27.77 16.37 8.76
C SER A 153 -26.40 17.00 9.03
N GLU A 154 -25.75 16.67 10.15
CA GLU A 154 -24.43 17.22 10.51
C GLU A 154 -23.30 16.64 9.62
N THR A 155 -23.52 15.48 8.98
CA THR A 155 -22.55 14.88 8.03
C THR A 155 -22.27 15.74 6.79
N THR A 156 -23.05 16.81 6.57
CA THR A 156 -22.77 17.85 5.58
C THR A 156 -21.50 18.67 5.89
N LEU A 157 -21.00 18.64 7.12
CA LEU A 157 -19.78 19.30 7.59
C LEU A 157 -18.49 18.52 7.27
N LEU A 158 -18.60 17.27 6.81
CA LEU A 158 -17.46 16.45 6.42
C LEU A 158 -16.82 16.99 5.11
N PRO A 159 -15.48 16.98 4.99
CA PRO A 159 -14.80 17.27 3.73
C PRO A 159 -15.31 16.40 2.58
N LYS A 160 -15.63 17.02 1.44
CA LYS A 160 -16.05 16.29 0.23
C LYS A 160 -14.84 15.96 -0.64
N PRO A 161 -14.84 14.83 -1.36
CA PRO A 161 -13.75 14.46 -2.29
C PRO A 161 -13.57 15.44 -3.46
N THR A 162 -14.55 16.34 -3.66
CA THR A 162 -14.58 17.40 -4.67
C THR A 162 -14.14 18.77 -4.14
N PHE A 163 -13.74 18.90 -2.87
CA PHE A 163 -13.28 20.16 -2.30
C PHE A 163 -11.93 20.60 -2.88
N ASN A 164 -11.79 21.90 -3.16
CA ASN A 164 -10.51 22.52 -3.45
C ASN A 164 -9.73 22.82 -2.15
N ILE A 165 -8.47 23.21 -2.29
CA ILE A 165 -7.56 23.42 -1.15
C ILE A 165 -8.04 24.49 -0.15
N SER A 166 -8.77 25.51 -0.62
CA SER A 166 -9.34 26.55 0.26
C SER A 166 -10.50 26.00 1.10
N GLN A 167 -11.38 25.20 0.50
CA GLN A 167 -12.47 24.53 1.19
C GLN A 167 -11.96 23.47 2.19
N LEU A 168 -10.92 22.72 1.83
CA LEU A 168 -10.23 21.80 2.75
C LEU A 168 -9.59 22.55 3.92
N GLN A 169 -8.83 23.61 3.65
CA GLN A 169 -8.21 24.44 4.68
C GLN A 169 -9.26 25.05 5.63
N GLN A 170 -10.37 25.56 5.09
CA GLN A 170 -11.48 26.09 5.91
C GLN A 170 -12.08 25.02 6.81
N SER A 171 -12.39 23.83 6.26
CA SER A 171 -12.99 22.73 7.02
C SER A 171 -12.09 22.23 8.14
N PHE A 172 -10.78 22.07 7.89
CA PHE A 172 -9.81 21.67 8.91
C PHE A 172 -9.56 22.79 9.95
N HIS A 173 -9.47 24.05 9.52
CA HIS A 173 -9.30 25.19 10.42
C HIS A 173 -10.50 25.39 11.36
N GLN A 174 -11.73 25.12 10.88
CA GLN A 174 -12.94 25.08 11.72
C GLN A 174 -12.88 23.99 12.81
N ARG A 175 -11.98 23.01 12.69
CA ARG A 175 -11.67 22.00 13.71
C ARG A 175 -10.40 22.31 14.51
N GLY A 176 -9.80 23.49 14.34
CA GLY A 176 -8.51 23.83 14.96
C GLY A 176 -7.32 23.03 14.43
N LEU A 177 -7.48 22.33 13.30
CA LEU A 177 -6.41 21.59 12.64
C LEU A 177 -5.70 22.50 11.62
N SER A 178 -4.37 22.42 11.59
CA SER A 178 -3.56 23.26 10.72
C SER A 178 -3.46 22.71 9.29
N LEU A 179 -2.94 23.52 8.37
CA LEU A 179 -2.66 23.10 7.00
C LEU A 179 -1.65 21.93 6.92
N ASP A 180 -0.74 21.82 7.88
CA ASP A 180 0.19 20.70 8.02
C ASP A 180 -0.55 19.43 8.45
N ASP A 181 -1.57 19.57 9.29
CA ASP A 181 -2.43 18.46 9.73
C ASP A 181 -3.37 17.98 8.61
N LEU A 182 -3.83 18.90 7.74
CA LEU A 182 -4.55 18.54 6.50
C LEU A 182 -3.71 17.59 5.63
N VAL A 183 -2.49 18.00 5.25
CA VAL A 183 -1.64 17.19 4.35
C VAL A 183 -1.26 15.86 4.99
N ALA A 184 -0.99 15.85 6.30
CA ALA A 184 -0.69 14.61 7.02
C ALA A 184 -1.92 13.67 7.05
N LEU A 185 -3.10 14.16 7.43
CA LEU A 185 -4.27 13.31 7.61
C LEU A 185 -4.86 12.79 6.29
N LEU A 186 -4.74 13.51 5.17
CA LEU A 186 -5.09 12.96 3.85
C LEU A 186 -4.23 11.75 3.46
N GLY A 187 -3.03 11.60 4.03
CA GLY A 187 -2.20 10.41 3.88
C GLY A 187 -2.86 9.11 4.37
N ALA A 188 -3.96 9.19 5.15
CA ALA A 188 -4.80 8.04 5.46
C ALA A 188 -5.39 7.36 4.20
N HIS A 189 -5.51 8.08 3.08
CA HIS A 189 -5.97 7.54 1.80
C HIS A 189 -4.97 6.56 1.15
N THR A 190 -3.80 6.28 1.73
CA THR A 190 -2.99 5.11 1.32
C THR A 190 -3.72 3.79 1.62
N LEU A 191 -4.60 3.75 2.63
CA LEU A 191 -5.40 2.58 2.95
C LEU A 191 -6.76 2.61 2.25
N GLY A 192 -7.23 1.42 1.86
CA GLY A 192 -8.62 1.15 1.51
C GLY A 192 -9.01 1.36 0.05
N PHE A 193 -10.27 1.70 -0.14
CA PHE A 193 -10.98 1.63 -1.42
C PHE A 193 -11.94 2.82 -1.58
N THR A 194 -12.08 3.32 -2.80
CA THR A 194 -12.94 4.44 -3.15
C THR A 194 -13.95 4.03 -4.22
N HIS A 195 -15.24 4.20 -3.91
CA HIS A 195 -16.33 4.01 -4.88
C HIS A 195 -16.28 5.07 -5.99
N CYS A 196 -16.67 4.69 -7.21
CA CYS A 196 -16.73 5.56 -8.39
C CYS A 196 -17.51 6.88 -8.15
N SER A 197 -18.52 6.86 -7.27
CA SER A 197 -19.32 8.03 -6.89
C SER A 197 -18.50 9.18 -6.29
N SER A 198 -17.31 8.90 -5.75
CA SER A 198 -16.44 9.91 -5.12
C SER A 198 -15.52 10.63 -6.09
N PHE A 199 -15.30 10.10 -7.30
CA PHE A 199 -14.40 10.69 -8.31
C PHE A 199 -14.94 10.73 -9.74
N MET A 200 -16.15 10.22 -10.02
CA MET A 200 -16.73 10.25 -11.37
C MET A 200 -16.75 11.64 -12.01
N ASN A 201 -16.93 12.70 -11.21
CA ASN A 201 -16.90 14.08 -11.69
C ASN A 201 -15.53 14.51 -12.24
N ARG A 202 -14.45 13.75 -12.02
CA ARG A 202 -13.12 14.00 -12.58
C ARG A 202 -12.87 13.27 -13.90
N ILE A 203 -13.71 12.29 -14.23
CA ILE A 203 -13.61 11.49 -15.45
C ILE A 203 -14.80 11.70 -16.40
N TYR A 204 -15.89 12.33 -15.96
CA TYR A 204 -16.99 12.73 -16.83
C TYR A 204 -17.55 14.10 -16.42
N ASN A 205 -17.81 14.96 -17.41
CA ASN A 205 -18.42 16.29 -17.27
C ASN A 205 -17.75 17.18 -16.20
N PHE A 206 -16.42 17.16 -16.08
CA PHE A 206 -15.69 17.85 -15.02
C PHE A 206 -15.98 19.36 -14.93
N ASN A 207 -16.06 20.06 -16.06
CA ASN A 207 -16.57 21.43 -16.14
C ASN A 207 -17.08 21.76 -17.56
N ALA A 208 -17.52 23.00 -17.78
CA ALA A 208 -18.09 23.46 -19.04
C ALA A 208 -17.14 23.43 -20.26
N THR A 209 -15.82 23.25 -20.06
CA THR A 209 -14.81 23.19 -21.13
C THR A 209 -14.02 21.88 -21.16
N HIS A 210 -14.19 20.99 -20.17
CA HIS A 210 -13.44 19.75 -20.04
C HIS A 210 -14.33 18.60 -19.53
N ASP A 211 -14.39 17.48 -20.26
CA ASP A 211 -15.05 16.24 -19.79
C ASP A 211 -14.25 15.55 -18.67
N ILE A 212 -12.93 15.47 -18.86
CA ILE A 212 -11.97 14.90 -17.89
C ILE A 212 -11.23 16.05 -17.20
N ASP A 213 -10.97 15.90 -15.91
CA ASP A 213 -10.14 16.80 -15.12
C ASP A 213 -8.71 16.90 -15.71
N PRO A 214 -8.26 18.08 -16.21
CA PRO A 214 -6.94 18.24 -16.82
C PRO A 214 -5.78 18.10 -15.83
N THR A 215 -6.06 17.97 -14.53
CA THR A 215 -5.05 17.64 -13.50
C THR A 215 -4.75 16.15 -13.37
N LEU A 216 -5.56 15.28 -13.99
CA LEU A 216 -5.45 13.81 -13.96
C LEU A 216 -4.59 13.30 -15.13
N ARG A 217 -3.72 12.29 -14.94
CA ARG A 217 -2.94 11.69 -16.04
C ARG A 217 -3.90 11.03 -17.06
N PRO A 218 -3.79 11.32 -18.37
CA PRO A 218 -4.77 10.83 -19.36
C PRO A 218 -4.95 9.30 -19.42
N SER A 219 -3.86 8.53 -19.35
CA SER A 219 -3.90 7.05 -19.33
C SER A 219 -4.59 6.52 -18.07
N PHE A 220 -4.31 7.12 -16.91
CA PHE A 220 -4.99 6.80 -15.66
C PHE A 220 -6.48 7.17 -15.69
N ALA A 221 -6.84 8.32 -16.29
CA ALA A 221 -8.23 8.71 -16.50
C ALA A 221 -8.98 7.73 -17.41
N ALA A 222 -8.33 7.20 -18.46
CA ALA A 222 -8.89 6.16 -19.33
C ALA A 222 -9.10 4.84 -18.58
N SER A 223 -8.15 4.41 -17.75
CA SER A 223 -8.30 3.24 -16.87
C SER A 223 -9.48 3.40 -15.91
N LEU A 224 -9.61 4.57 -15.26
CA LEU A 224 -10.75 4.88 -14.39
C LEU A 224 -12.09 4.91 -15.14
N LYS A 225 -12.14 5.37 -16.41
CA LYS A 225 -13.35 5.25 -17.26
C LYS A 225 -13.74 3.79 -17.53
N GLY A 226 -12.77 2.89 -17.66
CA GLY A 226 -13.01 1.44 -17.81
C GLY A 226 -13.60 0.80 -16.54
N ILE A 227 -13.10 1.17 -15.36
CA ILE A 227 -13.56 0.67 -14.06
C ILE A 227 -14.91 1.28 -13.66
N CYS A 228 -15.13 2.55 -13.99
CA CYS A 228 -16.28 3.34 -13.58
C CYS A 228 -17.12 3.86 -14.76
N PRO A 229 -17.68 2.98 -15.62
CA PRO A 229 -18.42 3.42 -16.79
C PRO A 229 -19.64 4.28 -16.43
N LEU A 230 -20.00 5.20 -17.34
CA LEU A 230 -21.13 6.12 -17.14
C LEU A 230 -22.48 5.39 -17.06
N LYS A 231 -22.65 4.32 -17.85
CA LYS A 231 -23.84 3.44 -17.90
C LYS A 231 -23.49 2.03 -17.37
N ASN A 232 -24.51 1.27 -16.97
CA ASN A 232 -24.42 -0.15 -16.57
C ASN A 232 -23.43 -0.48 -15.43
N ARG A 233 -23.02 0.52 -14.65
CA ARG A 233 -22.07 0.38 -13.55
C ARG A 233 -22.69 -0.31 -12.34
N ALA A 234 -22.00 -1.29 -11.77
CA ALA A 234 -22.42 -1.94 -10.54
C ALA A 234 -22.52 -0.96 -9.36
N LYS A 235 -23.51 -1.14 -8.48
CA LYS A 235 -23.83 -0.22 -7.37
C LYS A 235 -22.61 0.15 -6.49
N ASN A 236 -21.74 -0.82 -6.23
CA ASN A 236 -20.59 -0.68 -5.34
C ASN A 236 -19.25 -0.49 -6.08
N ALA A 237 -19.26 -0.29 -7.41
CA ALA A 237 -18.04 -0.17 -8.21
C ALA A 237 -17.10 0.94 -7.71
N GLY A 238 -15.80 0.73 -7.91
CA GLY A 238 -14.73 1.57 -7.41
C GLY A 238 -13.36 0.91 -7.61
N ILE A 239 -12.33 1.47 -6.99
CA ILE A 239 -10.94 0.99 -7.06
C ILE A 239 -10.26 1.17 -5.70
N SER A 240 -9.26 0.33 -5.42
CA SER A 240 -8.29 0.54 -4.34
C SER A 240 -7.65 1.93 -4.42
N ASN A 241 -7.36 2.55 -3.28
CA ASN A 241 -6.89 3.93 -3.25
C ASN A 241 -5.46 4.12 -3.79
N ASP A 242 -4.60 3.12 -3.56
CA ASP A 242 -3.31 2.93 -4.21
C ASP A 242 -3.09 1.42 -4.50
N PRO A 243 -2.00 1.00 -5.17
CA PRO A 243 -1.70 -0.43 -5.43
C PRO A 243 -1.46 -1.30 -4.18
N SER A 244 -1.36 -0.68 -3.00
CA SER A 244 -0.97 -1.27 -1.72
C SER A 244 -2.03 -1.04 -0.62
N PRO A 245 -3.35 -1.25 -0.88
CA PRO A 245 -4.46 -0.70 -0.07
C PRO A 245 -4.60 -1.25 1.36
N THR A 246 -3.77 -2.21 1.76
CA THR A 246 -3.70 -2.78 3.10
C THR A 246 -2.40 -2.44 3.84
N THR A 247 -1.53 -1.63 3.22
CA THR A 247 -0.22 -1.22 3.72
C THR A 247 -0.25 0.28 3.95
N PHE A 248 0.14 0.72 5.14
CA PHE A 248 0.23 2.14 5.47
C PHE A 248 1.63 2.65 5.09
N ASP A 249 1.73 3.34 3.95
CA ASP A 249 2.97 3.98 3.51
C ASP A 249 2.73 5.33 2.80
N ASN A 250 3.71 5.80 2.02
CA ASN A 250 3.71 7.10 1.40
C ASN A 250 3.38 7.09 -0.11
N THR A 251 2.91 5.96 -0.65
CA THR A 251 2.52 5.78 -2.05
C THR A 251 1.42 6.76 -2.46
N HIS A 252 0.46 7.05 -1.59
CA HIS A 252 -0.52 8.15 -1.75
C HIS A 252 0.11 9.46 -2.27
N TYR A 253 1.21 9.92 -1.65
CA TYR A 253 1.88 11.18 -2.04
C TYR A 253 2.64 11.06 -3.37
N ARG A 254 3.19 9.88 -3.66
CA ARG A 254 3.84 9.58 -4.95
C ARG A 254 2.82 9.60 -6.09
N LEU A 255 1.64 9.01 -5.89
CA LEU A 255 0.54 9.04 -6.85
C LEU A 255 0.00 10.47 -7.08
N ILE A 256 -0.09 11.31 -6.04
CA ILE A 256 -0.43 12.73 -6.22
C ILE A 256 0.56 13.42 -7.17
N LEU A 257 1.88 13.24 -6.96
CA LEU A 257 2.92 13.82 -7.82
C LEU A 257 2.86 13.27 -9.27
N GLN A 258 2.55 11.99 -9.44
CA GLN A 258 2.35 11.33 -10.74
C GLN A 258 1.01 11.69 -11.44
N LYS A 259 0.19 12.59 -10.87
CA LYS A 259 -1.19 12.90 -11.33
C LYS A 259 -2.13 11.68 -11.35
N LYS A 260 -1.87 10.70 -10.48
CA LYS A 260 -2.63 9.45 -10.28
C LYS A 260 -3.49 9.44 -8.99
N SER A 261 -3.70 10.58 -8.34
CA SER A 261 -4.64 10.67 -7.21
C SER A 261 -6.08 10.46 -7.69
N LEU A 262 -6.88 9.67 -6.96
CA LEU A 262 -8.30 9.45 -7.29
C LEU A 262 -9.14 10.70 -7.03
N LEU A 263 -9.08 11.24 -5.81
CA LEU A 263 -9.95 12.33 -5.38
C LEU A 263 -9.38 13.70 -5.82
N PHE A 264 -10.26 14.68 -6.00
CA PHE A 264 -9.87 16.05 -6.34
C PHE A 264 -9.28 16.78 -5.14
N SER A 265 -9.80 16.48 -3.94
CA SER A 265 -9.23 16.90 -2.64
C SER A 265 -7.72 16.65 -2.59
N ASP A 266 -7.33 15.45 -2.99
CA ASP A 266 -5.97 14.93 -2.86
C ASP A 266 -5.04 15.59 -3.89
N HIS A 267 -5.52 15.81 -5.11
CA HIS A 267 -4.77 16.59 -6.11
C HIS A 267 -4.60 18.05 -5.67
N SER A 268 -5.61 18.63 -5.02
CA SER A 268 -5.58 20.05 -4.61
C SER A 268 -4.45 20.38 -3.62
N LEU A 269 -3.83 19.37 -2.99
CA LEU A 269 -2.61 19.54 -2.20
C LEU A 269 -1.42 20.07 -3.01
N LEU A 270 -1.42 19.95 -4.34
CA LEU A 270 -0.40 20.56 -5.22
C LEU A 270 -0.65 22.04 -5.57
N THR A 271 -1.83 22.59 -5.24
CA THR A 271 -2.24 23.93 -5.70
C THR A 271 -1.49 25.07 -5.02
N ILE A 272 -1.07 24.94 -3.76
CA ILE A 272 -0.34 26.00 -3.02
C ILE A 272 1.07 25.56 -2.58
N PRO A 273 2.08 26.45 -2.55
CA PRO A 273 3.48 26.05 -2.34
C PRO A 273 3.74 25.29 -1.04
N LYS A 274 3.08 25.64 0.06
CA LYS A 274 3.29 25.00 1.36
C LYS A 274 2.82 23.54 1.38
N THR A 275 1.63 23.25 0.86
CA THR A 275 1.12 21.86 0.81
C THR A 275 1.89 21.04 -0.22
N LYS A 276 2.23 21.63 -1.37
CA LYS A 276 3.08 20.99 -2.39
C LYS A 276 4.44 20.57 -1.82
N SER A 277 5.09 21.44 -1.03
CA SER A 277 6.34 21.13 -0.33
C SER A 277 6.20 19.95 0.66
N LEU A 278 5.08 19.90 1.42
CA LEU A 278 4.79 18.77 2.30
C LEU A 278 4.51 17.47 1.53
N VAL A 279 3.83 17.51 0.39
CA VAL A 279 3.62 16.33 -0.49
C VAL A 279 4.96 15.77 -0.97
N TYR A 280 5.89 16.59 -1.48
CA TYR A 280 7.24 16.13 -1.86
C TYR A 280 7.99 15.53 -0.67
N LYS A 281 7.96 16.19 0.50
CA LYS A 281 8.62 15.71 1.72
C LYS A 281 8.08 14.36 2.21
N PHE A 282 6.79 14.10 2.01
CA PHE A 282 6.16 12.84 2.40
C PHE A 282 6.35 11.75 1.34
N ALA A 283 6.28 12.06 0.04
CA ALA A 283 6.59 11.13 -1.05
C ALA A 283 8.04 10.60 -1.02
N THR A 284 8.99 11.46 -0.62
CA THR A 284 10.42 11.12 -0.47
C THR A 284 10.74 10.44 0.87
N SER A 285 9.97 10.69 1.94
CA SER A 285 10.27 10.15 3.28
C SER A 285 9.05 9.61 4.02
N LYS A 286 8.89 8.28 4.00
CA LYS A 286 7.92 7.54 4.83
C LYS A 286 8.08 7.88 6.32
N ALA A 287 9.31 8.07 6.81
CA ALA A 287 9.58 8.47 8.19
C ALA A 287 9.08 9.90 8.52
N ALA A 288 9.25 10.86 7.60
CA ALA A 288 8.72 12.21 7.78
C ALA A 288 7.19 12.23 7.77
N PHE A 289 6.57 11.47 6.87
CA PHE A 289 5.12 11.26 6.83
C PHE A 289 4.62 10.64 8.14
N HIS A 290 5.17 9.49 8.55
CA HIS A 290 4.80 8.79 9.78
C HIS A 290 4.85 9.69 11.02
N LYS A 291 5.90 10.51 11.17
CA LYS A 291 6.03 11.46 12.28
C LYS A 291 4.97 12.56 12.23
N ALA A 292 4.63 13.08 11.05
CA ALA A 292 3.56 14.05 10.90
C ALA A 292 2.19 13.42 11.21
N PHE A 293 1.92 12.25 10.64
CA PHE A 293 0.66 11.51 10.81
C PHE A 293 0.35 11.23 12.28
N SER A 294 1.29 10.65 13.04
CA SER A 294 1.10 10.42 14.49
C SER A 294 0.78 11.71 15.26
N ASN A 295 1.45 12.83 14.94
CA ASN A 295 1.19 14.10 15.60
C ASN A 295 -0.20 14.67 15.26
N SER A 296 -0.60 14.60 13.99
CA SER A 296 -1.90 15.09 13.53
C SER A 296 -3.05 14.20 13.99
N MET A 297 -2.84 12.87 14.06
CA MET A 297 -3.77 11.93 14.70
C MET A 297 -3.93 12.20 16.19
N ILE A 298 -2.86 12.53 16.93
CA ILE A 298 -2.97 12.96 18.34
C ILE A 298 -3.83 14.23 18.46
N LYS A 299 -3.60 15.26 17.63
CA LYS A 299 -4.40 16.49 17.64
C LYS A 299 -5.87 16.23 17.30
N MET A 300 -6.14 15.55 16.18
CA MET A 300 -7.50 15.22 15.74
C MET A 300 -8.24 14.38 16.78
N SER A 301 -7.56 13.40 17.38
CA SER A 301 -8.13 12.59 18.47
C SER A 301 -8.35 13.40 19.75
N SER A 302 -7.80 14.61 19.87
CA SER A 302 -7.97 15.50 21.03
C SER A 302 -9.07 16.54 20.84
N LEU A 303 -9.83 16.48 19.75
CA LEU A 303 -11.01 17.31 19.54
C LEU A 303 -12.12 16.87 20.52
N THR A 304 -12.45 17.74 21.47
CA THR A 304 -13.36 17.42 22.58
C THR A 304 -14.82 17.39 22.16
N GLY A 305 -15.50 16.28 22.42
CA GLY A 305 -16.95 16.15 22.39
C GLY A 305 -17.46 15.38 23.63
N GLY A 306 -18.74 15.00 23.64
CA GLY A 306 -19.31 14.09 24.63
C GLY A 306 -19.67 14.73 25.97
N GLN A 307 -20.28 13.92 26.85
CA GLN A 307 -20.68 14.34 28.20
C GLN A 307 -20.46 13.26 29.28
N GLU A 308 -20.72 11.98 28.98
CA GLU A 308 -20.68 10.87 29.97
C GLU A 308 -19.96 9.65 29.37
N ALA A 309 -19.34 8.78 30.17
CA ALA A 309 -18.89 7.47 29.67
C ALA A 309 -20.04 6.45 29.75
N ARG A 310 -20.23 5.63 28.71
CA ARG A 310 -21.36 4.67 28.64
C ARG A 310 -20.94 3.23 28.89
N LEU A 311 -21.81 2.52 29.60
CA LEU A 311 -21.81 1.05 29.71
C LEU A 311 -22.06 0.39 28.34
N GLU A 312 -23.02 0.92 27.58
CA GLU A 312 -23.41 0.39 26.26
C GLU A 312 -23.31 1.45 25.15
N ILE A 313 -22.85 1.05 23.97
CA ILE A 313 -23.21 1.72 22.72
C ILE A 313 -24.73 1.58 22.61
N VAL A 314 -25.47 2.65 22.28
CA VAL A 314 -26.94 2.65 22.44
C VAL A 314 -27.62 1.75 21.39
N ILE A 315 -27.80 0.49 21.75
CA ILE A 315 -28.49 -0.53 20.98
C ILE A 315 -30.01 -0.38 21.20
N TYR A 316 -30.66 0.35 20.28
CA TYR A 316 -32.03 0.04 19.92
C TYR A 316 -31.99 -0.94 18.74
N SER A 317 -31.83 -2.24 19.04
CA SER A 317 -31.94 -3.31 18.05
C SER A 317 -33.40 -3.67 17.81
N PRO A 318 -33.81 -3.74 16.54
CA PRO A 318 -34.88 -4.64 16.11
C PRO A 318 -34.36 -5.63 15.05
N TYR A 319 -33.18 -6.24 15.26
CA TYR A 319 -32.70 -7.37 14.47
C TYR A 319 -32.69 -8.67 15.28
N HIS A 320 -33.59 -9.57 14.90
CA HIS A 320 -33.63 -10.95 15.40
C HIS A 320 -32.39 -11.75 14.93
N PRO A 321 -31.93 -12.75 15.70
CA PRO A 321 -30.86 -13.65 15.30
C PRO A 321 -31.37 -14.68 14.25
N ALA A 322 -31.39 -14.29 12.98
CA ALA A 322 -31.68 -15.18 11.85
C ALA A 322 -30.43 -15.98 11.41
N TYR A 323 -29.77 -16.67 12.36
CA TYR A 323 -28.68 -17.60 12.04
C TYR A 323 -28.64 -18.80 13.02
N SER A 324 -29.68 -19.63 12.93
CA SER A 324 -29.73 -20.93 13.63
C SER A 324 -28.83 -21.97 12.93
N GLY A 325 -27.52 -21.78 13.03
CA GLY A 325 -26.52 -22.78 12.64
C GLY A 325 -26.33 -23.80 13.76
N SER A 326 -27.01 -24.94 13.69
CA SER A 326 -26.97 -25.96 14.75
C SER A 326 -25.59 -26.63 14.85
N HIS A 327 -24.81 -26.27 15.87
CA HIS A 327 -23.62 -27.02 16.34
C HIS A 327 -23.58 -27.03 17.88
N THR A 328 -24.22 -28.02 18.50
CA THR A 328 -24.27 -28.17 19.97
C THR A 328 -23.01 -28.85 20.52
N HIS A 329 -21.95 -28.09 20.77
CA HIS A 329 -20.85 -28.55 21.62
C HIS A 329 -21.25 -28.48 23.11
N LYS A 330 -21.77 -29.60 23.65
CA LYS A 330 -21.84 -29.80 25.09
C LYS A 330 -20.42 -29.92 25.65
N ILE A 331 -20.01 -28.97 26.49
CA ILE A 331 -18.86 -29.16 27.38
C ILE A 331 -19.31 -30.10 28.50
N LEU A 332 -18.63 -31.25 28.65
CA LEU A 332 -18.67 -32.07 29.85
C LEU A 332 -17.24 -32.34 30.33
N SER A 333 -17.04 -32.24 31.63
CA SER A 333 -15.76 -32.46 32.28
C SER A 333 -15.36 -33.93 32.31
N SER A 334 -14.17 -34.27 31.81
CA SER A 334 -13.58 -35.60 31.98
C SER A 334 -12.70 -35.64 33.24
N THR A 335 -13.14 -36.40 34.24
CA THR A 335 -12.31 -36.90 35.35
C THR A 335 -12.39 -38.42 35.41
N GLN A 336 -11.46 -39.05 36.14
CA GLN A 336 -11.29 -40.51 36.30
C GLN A 336 -10.74 -41.21 35.04
N LYS A 337 -9.50 -41.74 35.09
CA LYS A 337 -8.98 -42.94 35.79
C LYS A 337 -9.23 -44.25 35.03
N SER A 338 -8.12 -44.86 34.64
CA SER A 338 -7.95 -46.25 34.17
C SER A 338 -8.73 -47.29 34.98
N TYR A 339 -9.23 -48.33 34.29
CA TYR A 339 -8.92 -49.73 34.61
C TYR A 339 -9.02 -50.63 33.36
N SER A 340 -8.60 -51.89 33.49
CA SER A 340 -8.28 -52.82 32.40
C SER A 340 -9.36 -53.88 32.14
N SER A 341 -9.46 -54.39 30.90
CA SER A 341 -9.69 -55.82 30.65
C SER A 341 -9.28 -56.23 29.22
N MET A 342 -9.15 -57.54 28.97
CA MET A 342 -8.70 -58.15 27.71
C MET A 342 -9.84 -58.70 26.83
N ALA A 343 -9.61 -58.83 25.52
CA ALA A 343 -10.19 -59.86 24.66
C ALA A 343 -9.28 -60.13 23.44
N PHE A 344 -9.26 -61.37 22.92
CA PHE A 344 -8.38 -61.84 21.84
C PHE A 344 -9.18 -62.53 20.72
N ALA A 345 -8.93 -62.17 19.45
CA ALA A 345 -9.15 -62.95 18.22
C ALA A 345 -8.39 -62.24 17.07
N HIS A 346 -7.56 -62.85 16.21
CA HIS A 346 -7.72 -64.00 15.31
C HIS A 346 -8.77 -63.77 14.19
N CYS A 347 -8.48 -63.95 12.89
CA CYS A 347 -7.18 -64.22 12.22
C CYS A 347 -7.23 -64.00 10.68
N PHE A 348 -6.05 -64.08 10.04
CA PHE A 348 -5.76 -64.38 8.61
C PHE A 348 -6.22 -63.50 7.42
N LEU A 349 -5.20 -63.00 6.69
CA LEU A 349 -4.94 -63.12 5.24
C LEU A 349 -6.09 -63.48 4.27
N THR A 350 -6.20 -62.75 3.15
CA THR A 350 -5.61 -63.18 1.85
C THR A 350 -5.74 -62.11 0.75
N VAL A 351 -4.91 -62.26 -0.30
CA VAL A 351 -5.01 -61.57 -1.60
C VAL A 351 -5.53 -62.58 -2.63
N PRO A 352 -6.28 -62.14 -3.65
CA PRO A 352 -6.14 -62.73 -4.98
C PRO A 352 -5.80 -61.68 -6.04
N ALA A 353 -5.12 -62.13 -7.08
CA ALA A 353 -4.89 -61.38 -8.31
C ALA A 353 -5.32 -62.23 -9.53
N ASP A 354 -5.34 -61.58 -10.67
CA ASP A 354 -5.00 -62.11 -12.00
C ASP A 354 -6.00 -62.85 -12.92
N THR A 355 -5.92 -62.38 -14.18
CA THR A 355 -6.17 -63.04 -15.48
C THR A 355 -7.59 -63.39 -15.96
N THR A 356 -7.97 -62.88 -17.14
CA THR A 356 -7.95 -63.57 -18.46
C THR A 356 -8.78 -62.79 -19.53
N ASN A 357 -8.65 -62.97 -20.86
CA ASN A 357 -7.46 -63.06 -21.74
C ASN A 357 -7.89 -62.88 -23.23
N PHE A 358 -6.95 -62.57 -24.15
CA PHE A 358 -7.03 -62.71 -25.64
C PHE A 358 -8.08 -61.87 -26.43
N HIS A 359 -8.03 -61.68 -27.79
CA HIS A 359 -7.17 -62.23 -28.87
C HIS A 359 -7.03 -61.26 -30.10
N THR A 360 -5.89 -61.33 -30.83
CA THR A 360 -5.66 -61.04 -32.29
C THR A 360 -5.89 -59.63 -32.92
N ALA A 361 -5.19 -59.19 -34.00
CA ALA A 361 -3.86 -59.55 -34.58
C ALA A 361 -3.42 -58.61 -35.76
N THR A 362 -2.09 -58.36 -35.91
CA THR A 362 -1.32 -58.04 -37.17
C THR A 362 -1.65 -56.75 -37.98
N SER A 363 -0.80 -56.12 -38.83
CA SER A 363 0.59 -56.31 -39.39
C SER A 363 0.97 -55.05 -40.27
N ILE A 364 2.17 -54.72 -40.80
CA ILE A 364 3.57 -55.24 -40.81
C ILE A 364 4.59 -54.15 -41.29
N LEU A 365 5.82 -54.09 -40.73
CA LEU A 365 7.14 -53.56 -41.24
C LEU A 365 7.22 -52.12 -41.87
N THR A 366 8.38 -51.45 -42.06
CA THR A 366 9.83 -51.83 -42.13
C THR A 366 10.78 -50.94 -41.28
N ARG A 367 12.09 -51.26 -41.32
CA ARG A 367 13.29 -50.66 -40.67
C ARG A 367 14.47 -50.76 -41.68
N PRO A 368 15.73 -50.36 -41.40
CA PRO A 368 16.31 -49.45 -40.39
C PRO A 368 17.29 -48.42 -41.03
N PHE A 369 18.02 -47.65 -40.22
CA PHE A 369 19.51 -47.64 -40.25
C PHE A 369 20.08 -47.06 -38.95
N SER A 370 21.38 -47.26 -38.70
CA SER A 370 22.05 -46.93 -37.44
C SER A 370 23.54 -46.67 -37.61
N SER A 371 24.09 -45.68 -36.93
CA SER A 371 25.53 -45.57 -36.67
C SER A 371 25.80 -44.86 -35.34
N SER A 372 26.67 -45.47 -34.54
CA SER A 372 27.17 -44.93 -33.26
C SER A 372 28.68 -44.81 -33.36
N VAL A 373 29.24 -43.63 -33.08
CA VAL A 373 30.68 -43.48 -32.84
C VAL A 373 30.89 -42.60 -31.62
N SER A 374 31.62 -43.15 -30.65
CA SER A 374 32.16 -42.45 -29.49
C SER A 374 33.69 -42.44 -29.60
N SER A 375 34.32 -41.29 -29.39
CA SER A 375 35.78 -41.22 -29.21
C SER A 375 36.12 -40.28 -28.04
N SER A 376 37.18 -40.63 -27.33
CA SER A 376 37.51 -40.09 -26.00
C SER A 376 38.70 -39.13 -26.04
N PHE A 377 38.81 -38.30 -25.00
CA PHE A 377 40.06 -37.80 -24.39
C PHE A 377 41.23 -37.39 -25.30
N SER A 378 41.67 -36.14 -25.16
CA SER A 378 42.99 -35.85 -24.56
C SER A 378 43.13 -34.38 -24.17
N SER A 379 43.87 -34.14 -23.09
CA SER A 379 44.37 -32.83 -22.66
C SER A 379 45.91 -32.81 -22.77
N SER A 380 46.53 -31.63 -22.85
CA SER A 380 47.86 -31.37 -22.23
C SER A 380 48.44 -29.96 -22.52
N ASN A 381 49.38 -29.57 -21.65
CA ASN A 381 50.55 -28.68 -21.87
C ASN A 381 50.41 -27.13 -21.93
N LEU A 382 50.45 -26.59 -20.71
CA LEU A 382 51.26 -25.45 -20.22
C LEU A 382 52.26 -24.74 -21.17
N LYS A 383 52.37 -23.42 -21.00
CA LYS A 383 53.61 -22.65 -20.67
C LYS A 383 53.23 -21.21 -20.24
N THR A 384 53.21 -20.88 -18.94
CA THR A 384 54.33 -20.32 -18.14
C THR A 384 54.99 -19.04 -18.68
N CYS A 385 54.85 -17.94 -17.95
CA CYS A 385 55.90 -16.91 -17.81
C CYS A 385 55.83 -16.32 -16.39
N SER A 386 56.93 -15.78 -15.87
CA SER A 386 57.07 -15.38 -14.45
C SER A 386 58.03 -14.21 -14.29
N LEU A 387 57.74 -13.30 -13.34
CA LEU A 387 58.68 -12.30 -12.84
C LEU A 387 58.54 -12.08 -11.32
N SER A 388 59.63 -11.61 -10.72
CA SER A 388 59.73 -11.07 -9.36
C SER A 388 60.69 -9.86 -9.43
N ASN A 389 60.90 -9.04 -8.40
CA ASN A 389 60.61 -9.11 -6.96
C ASN A 389 60.43 -7.63 -6.47
N PHE A 390 60.48 -7.16 -5.21
CA PHE A 390 60.81 -7.69 -3.87
C PHE A 390 60.09 -6.79 -2.83
N HIS A 391 59.60 -7.32 -1.69
CA HIS A 391 59.77 -6.76 -0.33
C HIS A 391 58.78 -7.32 0.72
N LYS A 392 59.27 -7.48 1.94
CA LYS A 392 58.50 -7.77 3.16
C LYS A 392 58.35 -6.50 3.99
N ASN A 393 57.23 -6.36 4.69
CA ASN A 393 57.22 -5.76 6.03
C ASN A 393 56.19 -6.49 6.91
N LEU A 394 56.39 -6.46 8.22
CA LEU A 394 55.71 -7.34 9.19
C LEU A 394 55.25 -6.53 10.42
N ARG A 395 54.22 -7.05 11.10
CA ARG A 395 53.64 -6.67 12.42
C ARG A 395 52.44 -5.71 12.35
N ILE A 396 51.44 -5.81 13.24
CA ILE A 396 51.00 -6.89 14.16
C ILE A 396 49.47 -6.71 14.28
N GLY A 397 48.68 -7.80 14.31
CA GLY A 397 47.22 -7.73 14.38
C GLY A 397 46.59 -9.01 14.92
N LEU A 398 45.85 -8.88 16.02
CA LEU A 398 45.33 -9.94 16.90
C LEU A 398 44.66 -11.13 16.19
N LYS A 399 44.97 -12.36 16.63
CA LYS A 399 44.42 -13.62 16.09
C LYS A 399 43.08 -13.98 16.76
N VAL A 400 41.97 -13.82 16.05
CA VAL A 400 40.67 -14.42 16.40
C VAL A 400 40.31 -15.46 15.34
N SER A 401 39.81 -16.62 15.77
CA SER A 401 39.51 -17.75 14.90
C SER A 401 38.01 -18.05 14.89
N VAL A 402 37.38 -17.92 13.71
CA VAL A 402 36.06 -18.51 13.43
C VAL A 402 36.20 -19.39 12.19
N LYS A 403 35.50 -20.53 12.19
CA LYS A 403 35.61 -21.61 11.20
C LYS A 403 34.66 -21.33 10.03
N ALA A 404 35.04 -21.73 8.82
CA ALA A 404 34.27 -21.47 7.60
C ALA A 404 32.90 -22.17 7.58
N GLN A 405 31.93 -21.53 6.91
CA GLN A 405 30.65 -22.09 6.49
C GLN A 405 30.39 -21.67 5.03
N ALA A 406 29.63 -22.45 4.27
CA ALA A 406 29.67 -22.44 2.80
C ALA A 406 28.79 -21.36 2.12
N SER A 407 29.09 -21.14 0.84
CA SER A 407 28.52 -20.20 -0.14
C SER A 407 26.99 -20.00 -0.12
N GLU A 408 26.56 -18.73 -0.08
CA GLU A 408 25.19 -18.28 -0.37
C GLU A 408 25.02 -17.84 -1.85
N ASP A 409 25.48 -18.65 -2.82
CA ASP A 409 25.46 -18.29 -4.25
C ASP A 409 24.10 -18.56 -4.97
N SER A 410 23.09 -19.10 -4.28
CA SER A 410 21.80 -19.47 -4.91
C SER A 410 20.66 -18.46 -4.71
N ALA A 411 20.80 -17.45 -3.84
CA ALA A 411 19.68 -16.55 -3.49
C ALA A 411 19.45 -15.40 -4.49
N ALA A 412 20.46 -15.02 -5.29
CA ALA A 412 20.37 -13.90 -6.23
C ALA A 412 19.78 -14.27 -7.61
N ALA A 413 19.75 -15.57 -7.94
CA ALA A 413 19.34 -16.04 -9.27
C ALA A 413 17.82 -15.96 -9.51
N ASP A 414 17.01 -16.20 -8.48
CA ASP A 414 15.56 -16.35 -8.61
C ASP A 414 14.81 -15.02 -8.86
N ALA A 415 15.43 -13.88 -8.54
CA ALA A 415 14.83 -12.55 -8.64
C ALA A 415 14.55 -12.07 -10.09
N PHE A 416 15.10 -12.74 -11.10
CA PHE A 416 15.02 -12.35 -12.51
C PHE A 416 14.22 -13.32 -13.38
N THR A 417 13.40 -14.18 -12.78
CA THR A 417 12.84 -15.38 -13.44
C THR A 417 11.52 -15.19 -14.21
N ASN A 418 10.89 -14.01 -14.16
CA ASN A 418 9.50 -13.86 -14.61
C ASN A 418 9.11 -12.47 -15.16
N PHE A 419 10.00 -11.81 -15.90
CA PHE A 419 9.65 -10.58 -16.65
C PHE A 419 9.13 -10.92 -18.05
N LYS A 420 8.11 -10.19 -18.50
CA LYS A 420 7.39 -10.39 -19.77
C LYS A 420 7.57 -9.25 -20.75
N HIS A 421 7.94 -8.05 -20.31
CA HIS A 421 8.19 -6.91 -21.19
C HIS A 421 9.40 -6.09 -20.75
N VAL A 422 10.36 -5.92 -21.66
CA VAL A 422 11.61 -5.18 -21.46
C VAL A 422 11.57 -3.83 -22.17
N LEU A 423 12.01 -2.76 -21.50
CA LEU A 423 12.30 -1.46 -22.10
C LEU A 423 13.79 -1.32 -22.44
N LEU A 424 14.10 -0.93 -23.67
CA LEU A 424 15.42 -0.49 -24.11
C LEU A 424 15.35 1.00 -24.50
N PRO A 425 15.72 1.93 -23.60
CA PRO A 425 15.80 3.35 -23.91
C PRO A 425 17.17 3.72 -24.48
N ILE A 426 17.18 4.25 -25.70
CA ILE A 426 18.36 4.76 -26.39
C ILE A 426 18.34 6.28 -26.32
N THR A 427 19.27 6.85 -25.55
CA THR A 427 19.57 8.30 -25.48
C THR A 427 20.92 8.62 -26.16
N ASP A 428 21.30 7.78 -27.11
CA ASP A 428 22.54 7.87 -27.87
C ASP A 428 22.33 8.75 -29.11
N ARG A 429 23.39 9.43 -29.56
CA ARG A 429 23.41 10.24 -30.79
C ARG A 429 24.36 9.68 -31.85
N ASN A 430 25.09 8.60 -31.55
CA ASN A 430 25.90 7.88 -32.51
C ASN A 430 25.01 7.07 -33.47
N PRO A 431 25.10 7.25 -34.81
CA PRO A 431 24.33 6.47 -35.78
C PRO A 431 24.70 4.97 -35.81
N TYR A 432 25.86 4.60 -35.26
CA TYR A 432 26.36 3.22 -35.19
C TYR A 432 26.35 2.65 -33.77
N LEU A 433 25.72 3.38 -32.84
CA LEU A 433 25.69 3.18 -31.39
C LEU A 433 27.08 3.19 -30.72
N SER A 434 27.15 3.69 -29.49
CA SER A 434 28.29 3.51 -28.59
C SER A 434 28.41 2.03 -28.17
N GLU A 435 29.56 1.63 -27.63
CA GLU A 435 29.75 0.26 -27.15
C GLU A 435 28.77 -0.09 -26.03
N GLY A 436 28.52 0.85 -25.10
CA GLY A 436 27.53 0.69 -24.04
C GLY A 436 26.10 0.54 -24.59
N SER A 437 25.73 1.31 -25.62
CA SER A 437 24.43 1.20 -26.30
C SER A 437 24.28 -0.13 -27.04
N ARG A 438 25.35 -0.61 -27.72
CA ARG A 438 25.38 -1.94 -28.36
C ARG A 438 25.21 -3.05 -27.35
N GLN A 439 25.95 -2.99 -26.24
CA GLN A 439 25.86 -3.97 -25.15
C GLN A 439 24.47 -3.96 -24.50
N ALA A 440 23.82 -2.81 -24.37
CA ALA A 440 22.44 -2.71 -23.90
C ALA A 440 21.44 -3.38 -24.86
N ALA A 441 21.56 -3.14 -26.18
CA ALA A 441 20.72 -3.79 -27.17
C ALA A 441 20.91 -5.32 -27.18
N ALA A 442 22.16 -5.79 -27.21
CA ALA A 442 22.48 -7.21 -27.19
C ALA A 442 22.02 -7.90 -25.90
N THR A 443 22.18 -7.25 -24.74
CA THR A 443 21.73 -7.80 -23.45
C THR A 443 20.20 -7.82 -23.35
N ALA A 444 19.50 -6.77 -23.79
CA ALA A 444 18.04 -6.74 -23.82
C ALA A 444 17.47 -7.87 -24.70
N ALA A 445 18.01 -8.06 -25.91
CA ALA A 445 17.61 -9.14 -26.80
C ALA A 445 17.94 -10.54 -26.25
N ALA A 446 19.16 -10.75 -25.72
CA ALA A 446 19.55 -12.03 -25.13
C ALA A 446 18.70 -12.42 -23.91
N MET A 447 18.38 -11.44 -23.05
CA MET A 447 17.49 -11.65 -21.90
C MET A 447 16.05 -11.94 -22.35
N ALA A 448 15.50 -11.13 -23.26
CA ALA A 448 14.14 -11.34 -23.76
C ALA A 448 14.00 -12.72 -24.40
N LYS A 449 14.99 -13.15 -25.21
CA LYS A 449 15.04 -14.47 -25.85
C LYS A 449 15.05 -15.63 -24.86
N LYS A 450 15.73 -15.45 -23.72
CA LYS A 450 15.86 -16.48 -22.68
C LYS A 450 14.55 -16.70 -21.92
N TYR A 451 13.74 -15.65 -21.74
CA TYR A 451 12.52 -15.70 -20.92
C TYR A 451 11.21 -15.56 -21.70
N GLY A 452 11.26 -15.37 -23.03
CA GLY A 452 10.08 -15.20 -23.88
C GLY A 452 9.39 -13.85 -23.70
N ALA A 453 10.16 -12.78 -23.46
CA ALA A 453 9.64 -11.45 -23.23
C ALA A 453 9.51 -10.62 -24.52
N ASP A 454 8.57 -9.67 -24.53
CA ASP A 454 8.47 -8.61 -25.52
C ASP A 454 9.55 -7.54 -25.29
N ILE A 455 9.96 -6.85 -26.36
CA ILE A 455 10.84 -5.68 -26.29
C ILE A 455 10.09 -4.44 -26.80
N THR A 456 10.08 -3.39 -25.98
CA THR A 456 9.85 -2.02 -26.44
C THR A 456 11.18 -1.27 -26.47
N VAL A 457 11.51 -0.70 -27.62
CA VAL A 457 12.64 0.22 -27.81
C VAL A 457 12.09 1.63 -27.88
N VAL A 458 12.72 2.57 -27.17
CA VAL A 458 12.43 4.00 -27.33
C VAL A 458 13.71 4.77 -27.65
N VAL A 459 13.69 5.54 -28.75
CA VAL A 459 14.76 6.48 -29.10
C VAL A 459 14.35 7.87 -28.62
N ILE A 460 15.19 8.50 -27.79
CA ILE A 460 14.87 9.73 -27.07
C ILE A 460 15.94 10.81 -27.33
N ASP A 461 15.51 11.97 -27.83
CA ASP A 461 16.33 13.17 -27.92
C ASP A 461 15.50 14.42 -27.57
N GLU A 462 16.12 15.37 -26.86
CA GLU A 462 15.56 16.70 -26.59
C GLU A 462 15.37 17.54 -27.87
N LYS A 463 16.04 17.18 -28.97
CA LYS A 463 15.92 17.79 -30.30
C LYS A 463 14.96 17.00 -31.21
N GLY A 464 14.23 17.72 -32.06
CA GLY A 464 13.36 17.10 -33.08
C GLY A 464 14.15 16.41 -34.20
N LYS A 465 13.48 15.48 -34.91
CA LYS A 465 14.06 14.61 -35.96
C LYS A 465 14.82 15.38 -37.06
N GLU A 466 14.39 16.59 -37.39
CA GLU A 466 15.05 17.48 -38.37
C GLU A 466 16.49 17.87 -37.99
N ALA A 467 16.84 17.82 -36.70
CA ALA A 467 18.18 18.14 -36.21
C ALA A 467 19.16 16.95 -36.22
N TYR A 468 18.74 15.77 -36.71
CA TYR A 468 19.53 14.54 -36.68
C TYR A 468 19.54 13.85 -38.05
N PRO A 469 20.46 14.22 -38.96
CA PRO A 469 20.41 13.83 -40.37
C PRO A 469 20.68 12.33 -40.63
N GLU A 470 21.25 11.61 -39.66
CA GLU A 470 21.60 10.19 -39.76
C GLU A 470 20.66 9.29 -38.93
N HIS A 471 19.48 9.79 -38.55
CA HIS A 471 18.51 9.08 -37.71
C HIS A 471 18.10 7.71 -38.24
N GLU A 472 17.83 7.58 -39.55
CA GLU A 472 17.45 6.30 -40.15
C GLU A 472 18.62 5.29 -40.15
N THR A 473 19.87 5.76 -40.19
CA THR A 473 21.07 4.93 -39.96
C THR A 473 21.10 4.42 -38.52
N GLN A 474 20.78 5.27 -37.53
CA GLN A 474 20.66 4.83 -36.14
C GLN A 474 19.55 3.79 -35.95
N LEU A 475 18.36 4.01 -36.52
CA LEU A 475 17.27 3.03 -36.47
C LEU A 475 17.63 1.72 -37.18
N ALA A 476 18.47 1.75 -38.22
CA ALA A 476 19.01 0.55 -38.85
C ALA A 476 20.03 -0.18 -37.95
N SER A 477 20.95 0.54 -37.30
CA SER A 477 21.92 -0.03 -36.35
C SER A 477 21.22 -0.69 -35.15
N ILE A 478 20.21 -0.03 -34.57
CA ILE A 478 19.38 -0.58 -33.49
C ILE A 478 18.70 -1.88 -33.92
N ARG A 479 18.06 -1.89 -35.10
CA ARG A 479 17.44 -3.12 -35.67
C ARG A 479 18.46 -4.24 -35.88
N TRP A 480 19.66 -3.90 -36.35
CA TRP A 480 20.72 -4.88 -36.62
C TRP A 480 21.20 -5.59 -35.34
N HIS A 481 21.54 -4.84 -34.28
CA HIS A 481 22.00 -5.44 -33.02
C HIS A 481 20.91 -6.23 -32.27
N LEU A 482 19.64 -5.82 -32.38
CA LEU A 482 18.53 -6.63 -31.86
C LEU A 482 18.35 -7.92 -32.67
N ALA A 483 18.52 -7.86 -33.99
CA ALA A 483 18.48 -9.04 -34.86
C ALA A 483 19.65 -10.01 -34.61
N GLU A 484 20.86 -9.52 -34.29
CA GLU A 484 21.98 -10.37 -33.81
C GLU A 484 21.60 -11.13 -32.53
N GLY A 485 20.96 -10.44 -31.57
CA GLY A 485 20.39 -11.06 -30.38
C GLY A 485 19.23 -12.04 -30.67
N GLY A 486 18.66 -12.00 -31.88
CA GLY A 486 17.58 -12.86 -32.35
C GLY A 486 16.19 -12.24 -32.29
N TYR A 487 16.07 -10.91 -32.14
CA TYR A 487 14.80 -10.17 -32.15
C TYR A 487 14.63 -9.39 -33.45
N GLN A 488 13.69 -9.83 -34.28
CA GLN A 488 13.29 -9.12 -35.51
C GLN A 488 11.99 -8.33 -35.32
N GLU A 489 11.10 -8.80 -34.45
CA GLU A 489 9.87 -8.10 -34.07
C GLU A 489 10.04 -7.47 -32.68
N PHE A 490 9.84 -6.15 -32.60
CA PHE A 490 9.85 -5.37 -31.37
C PHE A 490 9.05 -4.08 -31.58
N LYS A 491 8.55 -3.49 -30.49
CA LYS A 491 7.83 -2.21 -30.58
C LYS A 491 8.83 -1.05 -30.57
N LEU A 492 8.92 -0.28 -31.65
CA LEU A 492 9.72 0.94 -31.70
C LEU A 492 8.87 2.17 -31.35
N LEU A 493 9.42 3.07 -30.53
CA LEU A 493 8.88 4.37 -30.20
C LEU A 493 9.93 5.46 -30.48
N GLU A 494 9.52 6.55 -31.11
CA GLU A 494 10.33 7.76 -31.29
C GLU A 494 9.79 8.86 -30.36
N ARG A 495 10.69 9.50 -29.60
CA ARG A 495 10.41 10.52 -28.59
C ARG A 495 11.41 11.68 -28.75
N LEU A 496 11.24 12.42 -29.84
CA LEU A 496 12.22 13.37 -30.37
C LEU A 496 11.65 14.79 -30.32
N GLY A 497 12.31 15.72 -29.63
CA GLY A 497 11.94 17.14 -29.60
C GLY A 497 10.80 17.50 -28.65
N GLU A 498 10.37 16.57 -27.80
CA GLU A 498 9.21 16.76 -26.89
C GLU A 498 9.50 17.68 -25.68
N GLY A 499 10.70 18.27 -25.60
CA GLY A 499 11.12 19.19 -24.52
C GLY A 499 11.22 18.57 -23.13
N SER A 500 10.89 17.30 -22.98
CA SER A 500 10.93 16.54 -21.74
C SER A 500 12.26 15.82 -21.57
N LYS A 501 12.82 15.84 -20.36
CA LYS A 501 14.08 15.15 -20.06
C LYS A 501 13.97 13.64 -20.29
N PRO A 502 15.01 12.95 -20.81
CA PRO A 502 14.93 11.52 -21.09
C PRO A 502 14.48 10.66 -19.91
N THR A 503 14.95 10.90 -18.68
CA THR A 503 14.51 10.15 -17.50
C THR A 503 12.98 10.20 -17.28
N ALA A 504 12.32 11.32 -17.60
CA ALA A 504 10.87 11.44 -17.48
C ALA A 504 10.14 10.62 -18.55
N ILE A 505 10.64 10.62 -19.79
CA ILE A 505 10.09 9.85 -20.91
C ILE A 505 10.24 8.34 -20.67
N ILE A 506 11.39 7.89 -20.12
CA ILE A 506 11.61 6.49 -19.75
C ILE A 506 10.61 6.06 -18.65
N GLY A 507 10.44 6.88 -17.61
CA GLY A 507 9.46 6.62 -16.55
C GLY A 507 8.00 6.66 -17.03
N GLU A 508 7.66 7.55 -17.97
CA GLU A 508 6.33 7.62 -18.59
C GLU A 508 5.99 6.31 -19.31
N ILE A 509 6.90 5.82 -20.16
CA ILE A 509 6.70 4.62 -20.98
C ILE A 509 6.74 3.34 -20.15
N ALA A 510 7.66 3.23 -19.18
CA ALA A 510 7.71 2.09 -18.26
C ALA A 510 6.39 1.92 -17.48
N ASP A 511 5.78 3.04 -17.08
CA ASP A 511 4.53 3.09 -16.33
C ASP A 511 3.27 2.88 -17.21
N ASP A 512 3.18 3.52 -18.39
CA ASP A 512 2.01 3.37 -19.28
C ASP A 512 1.96 2.04 -20.02
N MET A 513 3.10 1.35 -20.17
CA MET A 513 3.16 0.01 -20.76
C MET A 513 3.31 -1.13 -19.74
N ASN A 514 3.35 -0.82 -18.43
CA ASN A 514 3.55 -1.79 -17.34
C ASN A 514 4.77 -2.71 -17.61
N LEU A 515 5.93 -2.08 -17.83
CA LEU A 515 7.15 -2.79 -18.20
C LEU A 515 7.86 -3.36 -16.96
N ASP A 516 8.35 -4.59 -17.07
CA ASP A 516 8.88 -5.35 -15.93
C ASP A 516 10.39 -5.07 -15.67
N MET A 517 11.10 -4.56 -16.68
CA MET A 517 12.54 -4.32 -16.63
C MET A 517 12.94 -3.18 -17.58
N VAL A 518 13.86 -2.31 -17.17
CA VAL A 518 14.53 -1.34 -18.05
C VAL A 518 15.99 -1.71 -18.19
N VAL A 519 16.52 -1.79 -19.42
CA VAL A 519 17.90 -2.21 -19.72
C VAL A 519 18.61 -1.08 -20.45
N MET A 520 19.67 -0.51 -19.86
CA MET A 520 20.35 0.64 -20.45
C MET A 520 21.83 0.74 -20.06
N SER A 521 22.61 1.46 -20.85
CA SER A 521 24.02 1.72 -20.56
C SER A 521 24.20 2.77 -19.46
N MET A 522 25.21 2.58 -18.59
CA MET A 522 25.69 3.63 -17.70
C MET A 522 26.28 4.84 -18.45
N GLU A 523 26.59 4.72 -19.74
CA GLU A 523 27.02 5.85 -20.57
C GLU A 523 25.96 6.97 -20.64
N ALA A 524 24.66 6.62 -20.66
CA ALA A 524 23.57 7.60 -20.63
C ALA A 524 23.56 8.43 -19.35
N ILE A 525 24.01 7.84 -18.23
CA ILE A 525 24.14 8.50 -16.92
C ILE A 525 25.44 9.32 -16.86
N HIS A 526 26.57 8.75 -17.29
CA HIS A 526 27.86 9.45 -17.31
C HIS A 526 27.86 10.66 -18.25
N SER A 527 27.21 10.57 -19.41
CA SER A 527 26.96 11.68 -20.34
C SER A 527 25.88 12.67 -19.87
N LYS A 528 25.27 12.44 -18.71
CA LYS A 528 24.22 13.27 -18.08
C LYS A 528 22.94 13.45 -18.92
N HIS A 529 22.72 12.61 -19.93
CA HIS A 529 21.43 12.54 -20.64
C HIS A 529 20.33 11.96 -19.74
N VAL A 530 20.71 11.15 -18.74
CA VAL A 530 19.82 10.51 -17.77
C VAL A 530 20.32 10.79 -16.35
N ASP A 531 19.45 11.34 -15.48
CA ASP A 531 19.76 11.49 -14.05
C ASP A 531 19.41 10.20 -13.30
N ALA A 532 20.42 9.56 -12.68
CA ALA A 532 20.26 8.29 -11.98
C ALA A 532 19.41 8.38 -10.69
N ASN A 533 19.35 9.53 -10.03
CA ASN A 533 18.54 9.71 -8.82
C ASN A 533 17.05 9.77 -9.22
N LEU A 534 16.75 10.55 -10.27
CA LEU A 534 15.41 10.59 -10.85
C LEU A 534 15.03 9.24 -11.45
N LEU A 535 15.97 8.49 -12.03
CA LEU A 535 15.74 7.15 -12.56
C LEU A 535 15.24 6.19 -11.47
N ALA A 536 15.88 6.22 -10.29
CA ALA A 536 15.52 5.41 -9.13
C ALA A 536 14.27 5.92 -8.36
N GLU A 537 13.89 7.20 -8.52
CA GLU A 537 12.69 7.77 -7.89
C GLU A 537 11.42 7.59 -8.75
N PHE A 538 11.53 7.62 -10.07
CA PHE A 538 10.38 7.71 -10.99
C PHE A 538 10.06 6.46 -11.81
N ILE A 539 10.97 5.48 -11.95
CA ILE A 539 10.68 4.23 -12.66
C ILE A 539 10.03 3.21 -11.69
N PRO A 540 8.89 2.59 -12.05
CA PRO A 540 8.15 1.67 -11.16
C PRO A 540 8.72 0.24 -11.10
N CYS A 541 9.70 -0.09 -11.93
CA CYS A 541 10.27 -1.43 -12.12
C CYS A 541 11.82 -1.43 -12.02
N PRO A 542 12.46 -2.59 -11.86
CA PRO A 542 13.92 -2.70 -11.83
C PRO A 542 14.61 -2.14 -13.08
N VAL A 543 15.80 -1.55 -12.87
CA VAL A 543 16.67 -1.04 -13.93
C VAL A 543 17.99 -1.81 -13.91
N LEU A 544 18.29 -2.51 -15.01
CA LEU A 544 19.60 -3.08 -15.28
C LEU A 544 20.48 -2.04 -15.96
N LEU A 545 21.42 -1.49 -15.18
CA LEU A 545 22.47 -0.60 -15.67
C LEU A 545 23.70 -1.41 -16.08
N LEU A 546 24.10 -1.30 -17.34
CA LEU A 546 25.25 -2.04 -17.89
C LEU A 546 26.52 -1.18 -17.88
N PRO A 547 27.68 -1.76 -17.53
CA PRO A 547 28.95 -1.04 -17.48
C PRO A 547 29.45 -0.59 -18.86
N LEU A 548 30.48 0.24 -18.81
CA LEU A 548 31.36 0.60 -19.94
C LEU A 548 32.49 -0.43 -20.09
#